data_AF-A0A955PZI5-F1
#
_entry.id   AF-A0A955PZI5-F1
#
_cell.length_a   1.000
_cell.length_b   1.000
_cell.length_c   1.000
_cell.angle_alpha   90.00
_cell.angle_beta   90.00
_cell.angle_gamma   90.00
#
_symmetry.space_group_name_H-M   'P 1'
#
loop_
_entity.id
_entity.type
_entity.pdbx_description
1 polymer ?
#
loop_
_entity_poly.entity_id
_entity_poly.type
_entity_poly.pdbx_seq_one_letter_code
_entity_poly.pdbx_strand_id
1 'polypeptide(L)'
;MEIHKAWKRVGYPFATLVPSLATAIGSSADRPAALTELMGILVNEGRKIPTVTIRQLHFAEGTPFETLVVPQEPDREQTLNPLVAQILRQELIEVVEHGTAIGAKGALPPTKGMTISIGGKTGTGDHRQKVYERGYRLIESRPIARTATFVFLIDDRFFGTITAQVSGPHSGDFSFTSSLPVRIFRLFAPHLHAYVIPHTLEAKSP
;
A
#
# COMPACT_ATOMS: atom_id res chain seq x y z
N MET A 1 -1.11 -22.96 10.30
CA MET A 1 -2.32 -22.11 10.31
C MET A 1 -2.53 -21.53 8.91
N GLU A 2 -3.71 -21.72 8.32
CA GLU A 2 -3.99 -21.34 6.92
C GLU A 2 -3.97 -19.81 6.69
N ILE A 3 -4.44 -19.01 7.65
CA ILE A 3 -4.40 -17.54 7.56
C ILE A 3 -2.96 -17.02 7.44
N HIS A 4 -2.02 -17.59 8.21
CA HIS A 4 -0.60 -17.19 8.15
C HIS A 4 0.03 -17.50 6.80
N LYS A 5 -0.29 -18.67 6.21
CA LYS A 5 0.17 -19.04 4.86
C LYS A 5 -0.40 -18.07 3.80
N ALA A 6 -1.68 -17.73 3.92
CA ALA A 6 -2.34 -16.78 3.01
C ALA A 6 -1.67 -15.39 3.04
N TRP A 7 -1.38 -14.86 4.24
CA TRP A 7 -0.67 -13.59 4.40
C TRP A 7 0.76 -13.64 3.83
N LYS A 8 1.52 -14.72 4.10
CA LYS A 8 2.88 -14.89 3.56
C LYS A 8 2.91 -14.86 2.03
N ARG A 9 1.94 -15.50 1.38
CA ARG A 9 1.86 -15.57 -0.08
C ARG A 9 1.72 -14.18 -0.73
N VAL A 10 1.10 -13.23 -0.04
CA VAL A 10 0.92 -11.85 -0.52
C VAL A 10 1.97 -10.87 0.03
N GLY A 11 3.11 -11.38 0.50
CA GLY A 11 4.28 -10.55 0.87
C GLY A 11 4.43 -10.23 2.34
N TYR A 12 3.51 -10.66 3.21
CA TYR A 12 3.59 -10.33 4.64
C TYR A 12 4.66 -11.17 5.37
N PRO A 13 5.68 -10.54 5.98
CA PRO A 13 6.88 -11.21 6.49
C PRO A 13 6.73 -11.68 7.94
N PHE A 14 5.58 -12.25 8.32
CA PHE A 14 5.37 -12.74 9.69
C PHE A 14 6.23 -14.00 9.94
N ALA A 15 7.21 -13.93 10.85
CA ALA A 15 7.88 -15.13 11.36
C ALA A 15 6.87 -16.04 12.08
N THR A 16 6.02 -15.44 12.91
CA THR A 16 4.88 -16.04 13.61
C THR A 16 3.72 -15.05 13.64
N LEU A 17 2.49 -15.54 13.43
CA LEU A 17 1.26 -14.75 13.54
C LEU A 17 0.46 -15.25 14.75
N VAL A 18 0.13 -14.37 15.70
CA VAL A 18 -0.71 -14.75 16.85
C VAL A 18 -2.12 -15.09 16.33
N PRO A 19 -2.61 -16.34 16.51
CA PRO A 19 -3.90 -16.78 16.00
C PRO A 19 -5.02 -16.18 16.83
N SER A 20 -5.39 -14.93 16.56
CA SER A 20 -6.46 -14.23 17.30
C SER A 20 -7.40 -13.52 16.34
N LEU A 21 -8.65 -13.32 16.78
CA LEU A 21 -9.62 -12.50 16.05
C LEU A 21 -9.14 -11.05 15.85
N ALA A 22 -8.21 -10.59 16.68
CA ALA A 22 -7.63 -9.26 16.56
C ALA A 22 -6.83 -9.09 15.24
N THR A 23 -6.39 -10.17 14.59
CA THR A 23 -5.77 -10.11 13.25
C THR A 23 -6.73 -9.55 12.20
N ALA A 24 -8.04 -9.82 12.31
CA ALA A 24 -9.02 -9.30 11.35
C ALA A 24 -9.13 -7.76 11.36
N ILE A 25 -8.73 -7.13 12.47
CA ILE A 25 -8.69 -5.66 12.62
C ILE A 25 -7.27 -5.09 12.51
N GLY A 26 -6.30 -5.87 12.00
CA GLY A 26 -4.93 -5.41 11.76
C GLY A 26 -4.03 -5.39 13.01
N SER A 27 -4.43 -6.04 14.11
CA SER A 27 -3.60 -6.19 15.32
C SER A 27 -2.53 -7.27 15.13
N SER A 28 -1.72 -7.14 14.07
CA SER A 28 -0.70 -8.13 13.68
C SER A 28 0.61 -7.49 13.22
N ALA A 29 0.80 -6.19 13.50
CA ALA A 29 1.96 -5.37 13.12
C ALA A 29 2.22 -5.37 11.61
N ASP A 30 1.78 -4.31 10.93
CA ASP A 30 1.99 -4.18 9.48
C ASP A 30 3.28 -3.41 9.16
N ARG A 31 3.90 -3.72 8.02
CA ARG A 31 4.95 -2.93 7.41
C ARG A 31 4.34 -2.20 6.20
N PRO A 32 4.42 -0.87 6.11
CA PRO A 32 3.88 -0.12 4.96
C PRO A 32 4.31 -0.66 3.57
N ALA A 33 5.50 -1.28 3.49
CA ALA A 33 5.97 -1.94 2.28
C ALA A 33 5.12 -3.16 1.86
N ALA A 34 4.68 -4.00 2.81
CA ALA A 34 3.86 -5.18 2.53
C ALA A 34 2.46 -4.79 2.04
N LEU A 35 1.89 -3.73 2.60
CA LEU A 35 0.64 -3.14 2.10
C LEU A 35 0.78 -2.65 0.65
N THR A 36 1.89 -1.99 0.35
CA THR A 36 2.20 -1.50 -1.00
C THR A 36 2.36 -2.67 -1.98
N GLU A 37 3.05 -3.73 -1.56
CA GLU A 37 3.22 -4.96 -2.36
C GLU A 37 1.88 -5.63 -2.66
N LEU A 38 0.97 -5.71 -1.68
CA LEU A 38 -0.38 -6.22 -1.89
C LEU A 38 -1.14 -5.39 -2.94
N MET A 39 -1.08 -4.05 -2.88
CA MET A 39 -1.71 -3.22 -3.90
C MET A 39 -1.10 -3.48 -5.29
N GLY A 40 0.23 -3.69 -5.37
CA GLY A 40 0.91 -4.09 -6.59
C GLY A 40 0.43 -5.44 -7.13
N ILE A 41 0.24 -6.43 -6.25
CA ILE A 41 -0.33 -7.74 -6.62
C ILE A 41 -1.73 -7.57 -7.21
N LEU A 42 -2.57 -6.75 -6.58
CA LEU A 42 -3.93 -6.50 -7.07
C LEU A 42 -3.92 -5.80 -8.43
N VAL A 43 -3.08 -4.78 -8.59
CA VAL A 43 -2.90 -4.05 -9.85
C VAL A 43 -2.47 -4.99 -10.98
N ASN A 44 -1.61 -5.96 -10.69
CA ASN A 44 -1.09 -6.95 -11.64
C ASN A 44 -1.92 -8.25 -11.71
N GLU A 45 -3.24 -8.17 -11.52
CA GLU A 45 -4.16 -9.32 -11.68
C GLU A 45 -3.82 -10.53 -10.78
N GLY A 46 -3.34 -10.26 -9.57
CA GLY A 46 -2.95 -11.27 -8.61
C GLY A 46 -1.52 -11.80 -8.79
N ARG A 47 -0.73 -11.22 -9.69
CA ARG A 47 0.68 -11.58 -9.90
C ARG A 47 1.59 -10.74 -9.02
N LYS A 48 2.46 -11.41 -8.28
CA LYS A 48 3.55 -10.76 -7.54
C LYS A 48 4.70 -10.50 -8.49
N ILE A 49 5.07 -9.23 -8.61
CA ILE A 49 6.19 -8.77 -9.43
C ILE A 49 7.22 -8.11 -8.50
N PRO A 50 8.45 -8.65 -8.44
CA PRO A 50 9.57 -8.00 -7.75
C PRO A 50 9.73 -6.53 -8.14
N THR A 51 9.91 -5.67 -7.14
CA THR A 51 10.19 -4.24 -7.40
C THR A 51 11.63 -4.08 -7.87
N VAL A 52 11.81 -3.57 -9.10
CA VAL A 52 13.11 -3.29 -9.69
C VAL A 52 13.32 -1.77 -9.75
N THR A 53 14.23 -1.24 -8.93
CA THR A 53 14.54 0.19 -8.88
C THR A 53 15.61 0.61 -9.88
N ILE A 54 16.58 -0.28 -10.14
CA ILE A 54 17.69 -0.04 -11.08
C ILE A 54 17.46 -0.92 -12.30
N ARG A 55 17.31 -0.32 -13.48
CA ARG A 55 17.06 -1.04 -14.75
C ARG A 55 18.32 -1.35 -15.54
N GLN A 56 19.38 -0.60 -15.31
CA GLN A 56 20.62 -0.74 -16.05
C GLN A 56 21.74 -0.09 -15.24
N LEU A 57 22.88 -0.76 -15.17
CA LEU A 57 24.15 -0.16 -14.78
C LEU A 57 25.12 -0.39 -15.93
N HIS A 58 25.71 0.70 -16.43
CA HIS A 58 26.65 0.66 -17.54
C HIS A 58 28.02 1.07 -17.00
N PHE A 59 28.97 0.14 -17.05
CA PHE A 59 30.30 0.31 -16.54
C PHE A 59 31.31 0.39 -17.67
N ALA A 60 32.31 1.27 -17.49
CA ALA A 60 33.51 1.35 -18.35
C ALA A 60 33.19 1.45 -19.85
N GLU A 61 32.19 2.27 -20.19
CA GLU A 61 31.77 2.57 -21.56
C GLU A 61 32.97 2.95 -22.44
N GLY A 62 33.07 2.34 -23.62
CA GLY A 62 34.16 2.60 -24.58
C GLY A 62 35.50 1.95 -24.22
N THR A 63 35.54 1.02 -23.25
CA THR A 63 36.75 0.27 -22.90
C THR A 63 36.57 -1.23 -23.18
N PRO A 64 37.66 -2.02 -23.30
CA PRO A 64 37.55 -3.48 -23.38
C PRO A 64 36.87 -4.15 -22.17
N PHE A 65 36.65 -3.42 -21.07
CA PHE A 65 35.97 -3.89 -19.86
C PHE A 65 34.51 -3.42 -19.78
N GLU A 66 33.98 -2.85 -20.87
CA GLU A 66 32.61 -2.37 -20.93
C GLU A 66 31.63 -3.46 -20.52
N THR A 67 30.82 -3.17 -19.50
CA THR A 67 29.90 -4.13 -18.90
C THR A 67 28.53 -3.50 -18.72
N LEU A 68 27.52 -4.13 -19.30
CA LEU A 68 26.13 -3.76 -19.13
C LEU A 68 25.44 -4.75 -18.18
N VAL A 69 25.06 -4.27 -17.00
CA VAL A 69 24.30 -5.05 -16.03
C VAL A 69 22.83 -4.65 -16.14
N VAL A 70 22.01 -5.57 -16.66
CA VAL A 70 20.56 -5.42 -16.70
C VAL A 70 19.91 -6.45 -15.78
N PRO A 71 18.84 -6.10 -15.05
CA PRO A 71 18.06 -7.06 -14.30
C PRO A 71 17.50 -8.12 -15.24
N GLN A 72 17.58 -9.39 -14.82
CA GLN A 72 16.82 -10.45 -15.46
C GLN A 72 15.32 -10.12 -15.32
N GLU A 73 14.52 -10.46 -16.35
CA GLU A 73 13.08 -10.27 -16.26
C GLU A 73 12.55 -10.96 -15.00
N PRO A 74 11.85 -10.22 -14.12
CA PRO A 74 11.45 -10.77 -12.85
C PRO A 74 10.34 -11.81 -13.07
N ASP A 75 10.50 -12.99 -12.46
CA ASP A 75 9.47 -14.02 -12.46
C ASP A 75 8.16 -13.46 -11.89
N ARG A 76 7.06 -13.71 -12.60
CA ARG A 76 5.72 -13.27 -12.23
C ARG A 76 4.99 -14.43 -11.57
N GLU A 77 5.01 -14.48 -10.24
CA GLU A 77 4.34 -15.53 -9.49
C GLU A 77 2.84 -15.23 -9.36
N GLN A 78 1.96 -16.15 -9.75
CA GLN A 78 0.51 -15.99 -9.55
C GLN A 78 0.15 -16.29 -8.07
N THR A 79 -0.01 -15.24 -7.27
CA THR A 79 -0.25 -15.35 -5.82
C THR A 79 -1.72 -15.32 -5.43
N LEU A 80 -2.56 -14.61 -6.20
CA LEU A 80 -4.01 -14.54 -6.02
C LEU A 80 -4.72 -14.95 -7.30
N ASN A 81 -5.94 -15.49 -7.20
CA ASN A 81 -6.76 -15.72 -8.38
C ASN A 81 -7.07 -14.37 -9.07
N PRO A 82 -6.94 -14.24 -10.40
CA PRO A 82 -7.19 -12.98 -11.11
C PRO A 82 -8.57 -12.38 -10.83
N LEU A 83 -9.61 -13.21 -10.74
CA LEU A 83 -10.98 -12.76 -10.43
C LEU A 83 -11.08 -12.19 -9.02
N VAL A 84 -10.40 -12.80 -8.05
CA VAL A 84 -10.34 -12.29 -6.66
C VAL A 84 -9.62 -10.95 -6.64
N ALA A 85 -8.51 -10.81 -7.37
CA ALA A 85 -7.80 -9.54 -7.47
C ALA A 85 -8.68 -8.43 -8.08
N GLN A 86 -9.43 -8.75 -9.14
CA GLN A 86 -10.35 -7.82 -9.79
C GLN A 86 -11.47 -7.37 -8.85
N ILE A 87 -12.12 -8.31 -8.15
CA ILE A 87 -13.19 -7.99 -7.18
C ILE A 87 -12.63 -7.09 -6.06
N LEU A 88 -11.49 -7.43 -5.49
CA LEU A 88 -10.86 -6.61 -4.44
C LEU A 88 -10.52 -5.21 -4.91
N ARG A 89 -10.08 -5.04 -6.17
CA ARG A 89 -9.86 -3.70 -6.74
C ARG A 89 -11.13 -2.88 -6.81
N GLN A 90 -12.25 -3.48 -7.22
CA GLN A 90 -13.53 -2.77 -7.28
C GLN A 90 -14.00 -2.35 -5.88
N GLU A 91 -13.89 -3.24 -4.90
CA GLU A 91 -14.21 -2.92 -3.49
C GLU A 91 -13.34 -1.76 -2.95
N LEU A 92 -12.06 -1.72 -3.32
CA LEU A 92 -11.17 -0.61 -2.95
C LEU A 92 -11.59 0.71 -3.60
N ILE A 93 -12.09 0.69 -4.84
CA ILE A 93 -12.66 1.87 -5.52
C ILE A 93 -13.91 2.33 -4.78
N GLU A 94 -14.81 1.42 -4.42
CA GLU A 94 -16.03 1.74 -3.66
C GLU A 94 -15.74 2.39 -2.30
N VAL A 95 -14.66 2.00 -1.61
CA VAL A 95 -14.24 2.64 -0.37
C VAL A 95 -13.83 4.11 -0.56
N VAL A 96 -13.29 4.46 -1.73
CA VAL A 96 -12.98 5.85 -2.11
C VAL A 96 -14.23 6.58 -2.63
N GLU A 97 -15.12 5.90 -3.33
CA GLU A 97 -16.32 6.54 -3.87
C GLU A 97 -17.37 6.86 -2.79
N HIS A 98 -17.54 5.95 -1.83
CA HIS A 98 -18.66 5.97 -0.87
C HIS A 98 -18.23 5.73 0.59
N GLY A 99 -16.96 5.39 0.83
CA GLY A 99 -16.50 4.93 2.14
C GLY A 99 -15.59 5.90 2.89
N THR A 100 -14.82 5.32 3.83
CA THR A 100 -13.90 6.07 4.72
C THR A 100 -12.76 6.79 3.99
N ALA A 101 -12.51 6.48 2.71
CA ALA A 101 -11.46 7.11 1.91
C ALA A 101 -12.00 8.21 0.98
N ILE A 102 -13.25 8.65 1.16
CA ILE A 102 -13.92 9.64 0.29
C ILE A 102 -13.14 10.93 0.05
N GLY A 103 -12.26 11.32 0.97
CA GLY A 103 -11.37 12.47 0.78
C GLY A 103 -10.43 12.36 -0.44
N ALA A 104 -10.15 11.14 -0.93
CA ALA A 104 -9.36 10.88 -2.13
C ALA A 104 -10.18 10.98 -3.44
N LYS A 105 -11.51 10.99 -3.36
CA LYS A 105 -12.38 11.11 -4.53
C LYS A 105 -12.11 12.42 -5.28
N GLY A 106 -11.91 12.30 -6.59
CA GLY A 106 -11.58 13.44 -7.47
C GLY A 106 -10.25 14.12 -7.13
N ALA A 107 -9.31 13.42 -6.46
CA ALA A 107 -7.97 13.95 -6.19
C ALA A 107 -7.14 14.10 -7.48
N LEU A 108 -7.44 13.31 -8.51
CA LEU A 108 -6.90 13.45 -9.85
C LEU A 108 -8.03 13.98 -10.76
N PRO A 109 -7.89 15.17 -11.36
CA PRO A 109 -8.89 15.68 -12.27
C PRO A 109 -8.93 14.80 -13.52
N PRO A 110 -10.13 14.52 -14.07
CA PRO A 110 -10.25 13.81 -15.33
C PRO A 110 -9.58 14.61 -16.45
N THR A 111 -8.94 13.91 -17.38
CA THR A 111 -8.42 14.51 -18.62
C THR A 111 -9.42 14.23 -19.74
N LYS A 112 -9.50 15.07 -20.78
CA LYS A 112 -10.50 14.89 -21.86
C LYS A 112 -10.51 13.45 -22.37
N GLY A 113 -11.62 12.75 -22.15
CA GLY A 113 -11.84 11.36 -22.59
C GLY A 113 -11.31 10.26 -21.67
N MET A 114 -10.69 10.59 -20.53
CA MET A 114 -10.05 9.61 -19.64
C MET A 114 -10.51 9.80 -18.18
N THR A 115 -11.22 8.79 -17.66
CA THR A 115 -11.58 8.69 -16.24
C THR A 115 -10.47 7.99 -15.48
N ILE A 116 -9.94 8.62 -14.45
CA ILE A 116 -8.93 8.05 -13.56
C ILE A 116 -9.64 7.49 -12.33
N SER A 117 -9.58 6.18 -12.15
CA SER A 117 -10.12 5.49 -10.98
C SER A 117 -9.10 5.50 -9.84
N ILE A 118 -9.58 5.77 -8.62
CA ILE A 118 -8.76 5.73 -7.41
C ILE A 118 -9.43 4.75 -6.46
N GLY A 119 -8.69 3.73 -6.05
CA GLY A 119 -9.11 2.79 -5.01
C GLY A 119 -8.19 2.87 -3.80
N GLY A 120 -8.69 2.50 -2.64
CA GLY A 120 -7.83 2.43 -1.46
C GLY A 120 -8.55 2.02 -0.19
N LYS A 121 -7.75 1.79 0.85
CA LYS A 121 -8.24 1.45 2.19
C LYS A 121 -7.53 2.26 3.26
N THR A 122 -8.31 2.64 4.26
CA THR A 122 -7.85 3.35 5.45
C THR A 122 -7.60 2.39 6.62
N GLY A 123 -6.63 2.73 7.46
CA GLY A 123 -6.40 2.12 8.76
C GLY A 123 -6.10 3.21 9.80
N THR A 124 -6.61 3.05 11.02
CA THR A 124 -6.26 3.89 12.16
C THR A 124 -5.96 2.98 13.34
N GLY A 125 -4.80 3.14 13.97
CA GLY A 125 -4.36 2.35 15.12
C GLY A 125 -4.10 3.23 16.34
N ASP A 126 -4.65 2.82 17.48
CA ASP A 126 -4.31 3.33 18.81
C ASP A 126 -3.68 2.21 19.62
N HIS A 127 -2.39 1.99 19.40
CA HIS A 127 -1.68 0.91 20.07
C HIS A 127 -1.38 1.32 21.51
N ARG A 128 -1.97 0.60 22.45
CA ARG A 128 -1.84 0.86 23.89
C ARG A 128 -1.55 -0.43 24.65
N GLN A 129 -0.65 -0.36 25.63
CA GLN A 129 -0.48 -1.40 26.62
C GLN A 129 -1.60 -1.27 27.66
N LYS A 130 -2.41 -2.32 27.80
CA LYS A 130 -3.47 -2.37 28.82
C LYS A 130 -3.11 -3.42 29.87
N VAL A 131 -3.15 -3.05 31.14
CA VAL A 131 -2.96 -3.96 32.27
C VAL A 131 -4.30 -4.18 32.95
N TYR A 132 -4.64 -5.44 33.17
CA TYR A 132 -5.89 -5.86 33.80
C TYR A 132 -5.59 -6.59 35.11
N GLU A 133 -6.43 -6.39 36.12
CA GLU A 133 -6.39 -7.18 37.34
C GLU A 133 -7.35 -8.39 37.26
N ARG A 134 -7.41 -9.17 38.35
CA ARG A 134 -8.34 -10.28 38.51
C ARG A 134 -9.78 -9.77 38.31
N GLY A 135 -10.55 -10.48 37.48
CA GLY A 135 -11.91 -10.07 37.11
C GLY A 135 -11.98 -9.13 35.90
N TYR A 136 -10.89 -9.00 35.12
CA TYR A 136 -10.83 -8.20 33.88
C TYR A 136 -11.08 -6.70 34.05
N ARG A 137 -10.88 -6.16 35.26
CA ARG A 137 -10.92 -4.71 35.47
C ARG A 137 -9.64 -4.08 34.92
N LEU A 138 -9.79 -3.08 34.05
CA LEU A 138 -8.67 -2.31 33.49
C LEU A 138 -8.08 -1.42 34.59
N ILE A 139 -6.78 -1.55 34.85
CA ILE A 139 -6.07 -0.77 35.87
C ILE A 139 -5.03 0.19 35.29
N GLU A 140 -4.52 -0.08 34.09
CA GLU A 140 -3.56 0.80 33.43
C GLU A 140 -3.76 0.77 31.90
N SER A 141 -3.56 1.91 31.23
CA SER A 141 -3.63 2.03 29.77
C SER A 141 -2.58 3.02 29.27
N ARG A 142 -1.41 2.53 28.86
CA ARG A 142 -0.28 3.34 28.40
C ARG A 142 -0.22 3.41 26.86
N PRO A 143 -0.11 4.59 26.25
CA PRO A 143 0.12 4.71 24.81
C PRO A 143 1.46 4.08 24.39
N ILE A 144 1.47 3.39 23.27
CA ILE A 144 2.70 2.86 22.62
C ILE A 144 2.92 3.56 21.28
N ALA A 145 1.87 3.64 20.45
CA ALA A 145 1.95 4.31 19.15
C ALA A 145 0.56 4.73 18.66
N ARG A 146 0.51 5.82 17.90
CA ARG A 146 -0.64 6.25 17.10
C ARG A 146 -0.29 6.12 15.63
N THR A 147 -1.12 5.44 14.86
CA THR A 147 -0.89 5.22 13.42
C THR A 147 -2.13 5.57 12.60
N ALA A 148 -1.90 6.09 11.41
CA ALA A 148 -2.93 6.28 10.40
C ALA A 148 -2.33 5.98 9.03
N THR A 149 -2.99 5.11 8.28
CA THR A 149 -2.50 4.61 7.00
C THR A 149 -3.58 4.74 5.94
N PHE A 150 -3.17 5.13 4.74
CA PHE A 150 -3.96 5.04 3.52
C PHE A 150 -3.16 4.27 2.47
N VAL A 151 -3.67 3.12 2.07
CA VAL A 151 -3.14 2.34 0.94
C VAL A 151 -4.01 2.63 -0.26
N PHE A 152 -3.40 2.77 -1.44
CA PHE A 152 -4.12 3.18 -2.63
C PHE A 152 -3.61 2.49 -3.90
N LEU A 153 -4.48 2.50 -4.90
CA LEU A 153 -4.20 2.23 -6.30
C LEU A 153 -4.82 3.33 -7.16
N ILE A 154 -4.20 3.61 -8.30
CA ILE A 154 -4.71 4.53 -9.32
C ILE A 154 -4.69 3.76 -10.63
N ASP A 155 -5.87 3.54 -11.18
CA ASP A 155 -6.11 2.67 -12.33
C ASP A 155 -5.37 1.32 -12.19
N ASP A 156 -4.72 0.88 -13.25
CA ASP A 156 -3.98 -0.38 -13.38
C ASP A 156 -2.46 -0.18 -13.37
N ARG A 157 -1.97 0.96 -12.86
CA ARG A 157 -0.55 1.30 -13.02
C ARG A 157 0.14 1.80 -11.76
N PHE A 158 -0.51 2.60 -10.94
CA PHE A 158 0.11 3.18 -9.75
C PHE A 158 -0.52 2.64 -8.49
N PHE A 159 0.29 2.51 -7.45
CA PHE A 159 -0.14 2.08 -6.14
C PHE A 159 0.87 2.55 -5.10
N GLY A 160 0.45 2.60 -3.85
CA GLY A 160 1.30 3.09 -2.78
C GLY A 160 0.63 3.08 -1.43
N THR A 161 1.40 3.52 -0.44
CA THR A 161 0.93 3.66 0.94
C THR A 161 1.44 4.97 1.52
N ILE A 162 0.56 5.73 2.18
CA ILE A 162 0.92 6.88 3.01
C ILE A 162 0.62 6.53 4.46
N THR A 163 1.62 6.62 5.32
CA THR A 163 1.48 6.34 6.75
C THR A 163 1.96 7.53 7.58
N ALA A 164 1.11 8.00 8.50
CA ALA A 164 1.49 8.88 9.59
C ALA A 164 1.61 8.05 10.87
N GLN A 165 2.72 8.21 11.59
CA GLN A 165 2.99 7.46 12.82
C GLN A 165 3.66 8.35 13.85
N VAL A 166 3.18 8.26 15.09
CA VAL A 166 3.86 8.79 16.27
C VAL A 166 4.08 7.62 17.22
N SER A 167 5.33 7.41 17.63
CA SER A 167 5.74 6.32 18.52
C SER A 167 6.12 6.86 19.90
N GLY A 168 6.00 6.01 20.91
CA GLY A 168 6.42 6.30 22.28
C GLY A 168 5.29 6.83 23.18
N PRO A 169 5.59 7.10 24.46
CA PRO A 169 4.59 7.45 25.47
C PRO A 169 3.75 8.70 25.13
N HIS A 170 4.36 9.66 24.43
CA HIS A 170 3.70 10.89 23.97
C HIS A 170 2.73 10.67 22.81
N SER A 171 2.64 9.47 22.23
CA SER A 171 1.66 9.20 21.16
C SER A 171 0.23 9.39 21.63
N GLY A 172 -0.03 9.33 22.94
CA GLY A 172 -1.33 9.62 23.54
C GLY A 172 -1.76 11.08 23.41
N ASP A 173 -0.83 12.00 23.16
CA ASP A 173 -1.10 13.44 23.01
C ASP A 173 -1.61 13.78 21.60
N PHE A 174 -1.59 12.82 20.67
CA PHE A 174 -1.95 13.01 19.27
C PHE A 174 -3.32 12.39 18.94
N SER A 175 -4.19 13.18 18.31
CA SER A 175 -5.53 12.78 17.90
C SER A 175 -5.72 12.93 16.38
N PHE A 176 -5.11 12.04 15.60
CA PHE A 176 -5.34 11.96 14.14
C PHE A 176 -5.94 10.62 13.71
N THR A 177 -6.63 10.63 12.57
CA THR A 177 -7.22 9.44 11.93
C THR A 177 -6.65 9.26 10.53
N SER A 178 -7.09 8.22 9.84
CA SER A 178 -6.82 8.01 8.41
C SER A 178 -7.26 9.15 7.48
N SER A 179 -8.03 10.14 7.94
CA SER A 179 -8.29 11.35 7.16
C SER A 179 -7.00 12.13 6.86
N LEU A 180 -6.01 12.10 7.74
CA LEU A 180 -4.71 12.77 7.56
C LEU A 180 -3.95 12.23 6.33
N PRO A 181 -3.60 10.93 6.23
CA PRO A 181 -2.92 10.40 5.05
C PRO A 181 -3.77 10.48 3.77
N VAL A 182 -5.11 10.38 3.85
CA VAL A 182 -6.00 10.61 2.70
C VAL A 182 -5.91 12.07 2.22
N ARG A 183 -5.83 13.04 3.13
CA ARG A 183 -5.66 14.45 2.77
C ARG A 183 -4.28 14.73 2.16
N ILE A 184 -3.23 14.12 2.71
CA ILE A 184 -1.87 14.20 2.15
C ILE A 184 -1.87 13.63 0.71
N PHE A 185 -2.50 12.47 0.49
CA PHE A 185 -2.68 11.92 -0.85
C PHE A 185 -3.33 12.93 -1.79
N ARG A 186 -4.45 13.57 -1.38
CA ARG A 186 -5.14 14.57 -2.21
C ARG A 186 -4.26 15.77 -2.58
N LEU A 187 -3.40 16.22 -1.66
CA LEU A 187 -2.47 17.33 -1.93
C LEU A 187 -1.36 16.91 -2.91
N PHE A 188 -0.90 15.67 -2.82
CA PHE A 188 0.16 15.15 -3.69
C PHE A 188 -0.36 14.70 -5.06
N ALA A 189 -1.58 14.16 -5.13
CA ALA A 189 -2.14 13.54 -6.34
C ALA A 189 -2.02 14.39 -7.61
N PRO A 190 -2.27 15.72 -7.63
CA PRO A 190 -2.06 16.53 -8.83
C PRO A 190 -0.64 16.45 -9.42
N HIS A 191 0.38 16.20 -8.59
CA HIS A 191 1.76 16.04 -9.03
C HIS A 191 2.02 14.68 -9.69
N LEU A 192 1.17 13.68 -9.41
CA LEU A 192 1.18 12.40 -10.11
C LEU A 192 0.51 12.45 -11.47
N HIS A 193 -0.33 13.46 -11.72
CA HIS A 193 -1.17 13.56 -12.91
C HIS A 193 -0.38 13.44 -14.22
N ALA A 194 0.78 14.10 -14.31
CA ALA A 194 1.66 14.04 -15.47
C ALA A 194 2.21 12.63 -15.76
N TYR A 195 2.35 11.79 -14.73
CA TYR A 195 2.81 10.41 -14.89
C TYR A 195 1.64 9.46 -15.13
N VAL A 196 0.47 9.73 -14.53
CA VAL A 196 -0.72 8.88 -14.62
C VAL A 196 -1.32 8.89 -16.03
N ILE A 197 -1.33 10.05 -16.68
CA ILE A 197 -1.68 10.14 -18.09
C ILE A 197 -0.55 9.48 -18.88
N PRO A 198 -0.84 8.55 -19.80
CA PRO A 198 0.16 8.09 -20.74
C PRO A 198 0.69 9.32 -21.47
N HIS A 199 1.98 9.62 -21.37
CA HIS A 199 2.62 10.24 -22.52
C HIS A 199 2.30 9.29 -23.66
N THR A 200 1.50 9.74 -24.63
CA THR A 200 1.51 9.13 -25.95
C THR A 200 2.99 8.95 -26.24
N LEU A 201 3.46 7.71 -26.28
CA LEU A 201 4.80 7.41 -26.72
C LEU A 201 4.89 8.17 -28.03
N GLU A 202 5.70 9.24 -28.06
CA GLU A 202 6.06 9.86 -29.31
C GLU A 202 6.56 8.69 -30.14
N ALA A 203 5.75 8.30 -31.13
CA ALA A 203 6.19 7.40 -32.14
C ALA A 203 7.45 8.06 -32.67
N LYS A 204 8.61 7.49 -32.34
CA LYS A 204 9.78 7.66 -33.17
C LYS A 204 9.34 7.12 -34.52
N SER A 205 8.89 8.04 -35.37
CA SER A 205 8.76 7.86 -36.80
C SER A 205 10.10 7.36 -37.35
N PRO A 206 10.05 6.55 -38.43
CA PRO A 206 10.92 5.41 -38.69
C PRO A 206 12.42 5.71 -38.75
#